data_AF-A0A7X8U612-F1
#
_entry.id   AF-A0A7X8U612-F1
#
_cell.length_a   1.000
_cell.length_b   1.000
_cell.length_c   1.000
_cell.angle_alpha   90.00
_cell.angle_beta   90.00
_cell.angle_gamma   90.00
#
_symmetry.space_group_name_H-M   'P 1'
#
loop_
_entity.id
_entity.type
_entity.pdbx_description
1 polymer ?
#
loop_
_entity_poly.entity_id
_entity_poly.type
_entity_poly.pdbx_seq_one_letter_code
_entity_poly.pdbx_strand_id
1 'polypeptide(L)'
;MNIPNSLTLLRIFLVPVFVVVLVLHIPYGDLLAALIFIAAALTDSLDGYLARKYKQVTKLGIILDPIADKLLITAALICLVELGRLQGWIAIVILGREFAVSGLRSVKAEEGIIIPASKLGKFKTISQILAVIIIILESLYPPLHIVGIWAIYIALAITVISGVDYFLKFKGMEE
;
A
#
# COMPACT_ATOMS: atom_id res chain seq x y z
N MET A 1 -7.46 15.67 19.54
CA MET A 1 -7.14 14.84 18.36
C MET A 1 -8.05 15.29 17.22
N ASN A 2 -7.52 15.43 16.01
CA ASN A 2 -8.31 15.83 14.84
C ASN A 2 -8.82 14.58 14.10
N ILE A 3 -9.91 14.72 13.34
CA ILE A 3 -10.55 13.62 12.60
C ILE A 3 -9.53 12.86 11.71
N PRO A 4 -8.63 13.52 10.95
CA PRO A 4 -7.64 12.82 10.14
C PRO A 4 -6.70 11.93 10.96
N ASN A 5 -6.14 12.44 12.07
CA ASN A 5 -5.24 11.64 12.92
C ASN A 5 -5.95 10.42 13.53
N SER A 6 -7.22 10.54 13.89
CA SER A 6 -7.99 9.41 14.40
C SER A 6 -8.18 8.32 13.35
N LEU A 7 -8.35 8.69 12.07
CA LEU A 7 -8.42 7.75 10.96
C LEU A 7 -7.07 7.07 10.71
N THR A 8 -5.95 7.81 10.72
CA THR A 8 -4.61 7.21 10.60
C THR A 8 -4.34 6.20 11.72
N LEU A 9 -4.67 6.55 12.97
CA LEU A 9 -4.50 5.66 14.12
C LEU A 9 -5.42 4.43 14.04
N LEU A 10 -6.67 4.61 13.62
CA LEU A 10 -7.58 3.51 13.37
C LEU A 10 -6.98 2.57 12.31
N ARG A 11 -6.43 3.10 11.22
CA ARG A 11 -5.79 2.30 10.17
C ARG A 11 -4.63 1.48 10.73
N ILE A 12 -3.74 2.11 11.49
CA ILE A 12 -2.61 1.43 12.15
C ILE A 12 -3.12 0.30 13.05
N PHE A 13 -4.21 0.53 13.78
CA PHE A 13 -4.85 -0.50 14.62
C PHE A 13 -5.53 -1.61 13.80
N LEU A 14 -6.13 -1.30 12.65
CA LEU A 14 -6.77 -2.30 11.79
C LEU A 14 -5.76 -3.27 11.16
N VAL A 15 -4.49 -2.89 10.99
CA VAL A 15 -3.50 -3.78 10.40
C VAL A 15 -3.22 -5.04 11.23
N PRO A 16 -2.88 -4.98 12.53
CA PRO A 16 -2.70 -6.19 13.32
C PRO A 16 -4.00 -7.02 13.38
N VAL A 17 -5.17 -6.39 13.41
CA VAL A 17 -6.46 -7.11 13.33
C VAL A 17 -6.58 -7.85 12.00
N PHE A 18 -6.27 -7.20 10.88
CA PHE A 18 -6.23 -7.79 9.55
C PHE A 18 -5.27 -8.99 9.50
N VAL A 19 -4.04 -8.83 10.00
CA VAL A 19 -3.02 -9.91 10.03
C VAL A 19 -3.54 -11.12 10.81
N VAL A 20 -4.07 -10.89 12.01
CA VAL A 20 -4.61 -11.96 12.85
C VAL A 20 -5.77 -12.67 12.17
N VAL A 21 -6.72 -11.93 11.59
CA VAL A 21 -7.88 -12.51 10.91
C VAL A 21 -7.50 -13.29 9.65
N LEU A 22 -6.50 -12.81 8.90
CA LEU A 22 -6.04 -13.46 7.67
C LEU A 22 -5.24 -14.74 7.95
N VAL A 23 -4.42 -14.75 9.00
CA VAL A 23 -3.53 -15.88 9.31
C VAL A 23 -4.22 -16.93 10.18
N LEU A 24 -5.13 -16.52 11.07
CA LEU A 24 -5.96 -17.48 11.80
C LEU A 24 -6.95 -18.10 10.82
N HIS A 25 -6.86 -19.43 10.65
CA HIS A 25 -7.67 -20.22 9.72
C HIS A 25 -9.12 -20.37 10.23
N ILE A 26 -9.80 -19.26 10.50
CA ILE A 26 -11.17 -19.21 10.97
C ILE A 26 -12.15 -19.32 9.82
N PRO A 27 -13.38 -19.84 10.04
CA PRO A 27 -14.43 -19.82 9.03
C PRO A 27 -14.66 -18.40 8.50
N TYR A 28 -14.65 -18.24 7.18
CA TYR A 28 -14.78 -16.95 6.49
C TYR A 28 -13.67 -15.92 6.82
N GLY A 29 -12.53 -16.35 7.37
CA GLY A 29 -11.41 -15.47 7.71
C GLY A 29 -10.92 -14.63 6.54
N ASP A 30 -10.79 -15.24 5.35
CA ASP A 30 -10.38 -14.54 4.13
C ASP A 30 -11.36 -13.44 3.71
N LEU A 31 -12.68 -13.67 3.84
CA LEU A 31 -13.68 -12.66 3.53
C LEU A 31 -13.59 -11.49 4.52
N LEU A 32 -13.46 -11.80 5.81
CA LEU A 32 -13.36 -10.79 6.85
C LEU A 32 -12.05 -9.99 6.71
N ALA A 33 -10.94 -10.65 6.41
CA ALA A 33 -9.65 -10.02 6.13
C ALA A 33 -9.74 -9.09 4.92
N ALA A 34 -10.37 -9.51 3.83
CA ALA A 34 -10.58 -8.66 2.65
C ALA A 34 -11.41 -7.41 3.00
N LEU A 35 -12.48 -7.56 3.78
CA LEU A 35 -13.31 -6.42 4.22
C LEU A 35 -12.53 -5.44 5.11
N ILE A 36 -11.74 -5.94 6.07
CA ILE A 36 -10.88 -5.11 6.93
C ILE A 36 -9.83 -4.39 6.08
N PHE A 37 -9.18 -5.10 5.15
CA PHE A 37 -8.19 -4.54 4.26
C PHE A 37 -8.77 -3.42 3.39
N ILE A 38 -9.94 -3.63 2.79
CA ILE A 38 -10.66 -2.62 2.00
C ILE A 38 -11.01 -1.41 2.87
N ALA A 39 -11.55 -1.63 4.08
CA ALA A 39 -11.88 -0.55 4.99
C ALA A 39 -10.64 0.29 5.34
N ALA A 40 -9.52 -0.37 5.68
CA ALA A 40 -8.25 0.30 5.99
C ALA A 40 -7.69 1.08 4.77
N ALA A 41 -7.72 0.50 3.57
CA ALA A 41 -7.27 1.15 2.35
C ALA A 41 -8.15 2.36 1.98
N LEU A 42 -9.46 2.29 2.23
CA LEU A 42 -10.37 3.42 2.00
C LEU A 42 -10.16 4.54 3.02
N THR A 43 -9.85 4.23 4.28
CA THR A 43 -9.58 5.27 5.29
C THR A 43 -8.41 6.17 4.91
N ASP A 44 -7.44 5.66 4.15
CA ASP A 44 -6.31 6.42 3.63
C ASP A 44 -6.67 7.51 2.61
N SER A 45 -7.56 7.16 1.70
CA SER A 45 -8.02 8.15 0.74
C SER A 45 -8.87 9.23 1.41
N LEU A 46 -9.58 8.86 2.49
CA LEU A 46 -10.50 9.73 3.21
C LEU A 46 -9.78 10.70 4.15
N ASP A 47 -8.79 10.28 4.92
CA ASP A 47 -8.09 11.17 5.85
C ASP A 47 -7.26 12.25 5.12
N GLY A 48 -6.59 11.89 4.03
CA GLY A 48 -5.89 12.84 3.16
C GLY A 48 -6.84 13.84 2.49
N TYR A 49 -8.06 13.42 2.12
CA TYR A 49 -9.09 14.31 1.61
C TYR A 49 -9.60 15.27 2.69
N LEU A 50 -9.92 14.76 3.89
CA LEU A 50 -10.43 15.53 5.01
C LEU A 50 -9.37 16.51 5.55
N ALA A 51 -8.11 16.11 5.66
CA ALA A 51 -7.02 16.97 6.10
C ALA A 51 -6.85 18.19 5.18
N ARG A 52 -6.92 17.99 3.85
CA ARG A 52 -6.86 19.08 2.86
C ARG A 52 -8.11 19.97 2.92
N LYS A 53 -9.29 19.37 3.04
CA LYS A 53 -10.57 20.09 3.06
C LYS A 53 -10.74 20.96 4.30
N TYR A 54 -10.34 20.45 5.46
CA TYR A 54 -10.51 21.13 6.74
C TYR A 54 -9.26 21.88 7.22
N LYS A 55 -8.17 21.88 6.44
CA LYS A 55 -6.86 22.48 6.80
C LYS A 55 -6.32 22.01 8.16
N GLN A 56 -6.66 20.77 8.55
CA GLN A 56 -6.31 20.19 9.86
C GLN A 56 -5.01 19.37 9.79
N VAL A 57 -3.94 19.98 9.25
CA VAL A 57 -2.62 19.32 9.18
C VAL A 57 -1.95 19.40 10.54
N THR A 58 -1.53 18.27 11.09
CA THR A 58 -0.83 18.20 12.39
C THR A 58 0.55 17.58 12.23
N LYS A 59 1.51 17.97 13.09
CA LYS A 59 2.88 17.40 13.09
C LYS A 59 2.88 15.88 13.28
N LEU A 60 1.98 15.37 14.13
CA LEU A 60 1.83 13.95 14.39
C LEU A 60 1.28 13.20 13.18
N GLY A 61 0.27 13.76 12.49
CA GLY A 61 -0.28 13.17 11.26
C GLY A 61 0.78 13.06 10.15
N ILE A 62 1.59 14.12 9.96
CA ILE A 62 2.68 14.14 8.97
C ILE A 62 3.67 12.97 9.18
N ILE A 63 3.91 12.57 10.43
CA ILE A 63 4.83 11.46 10.75
C ILE A 63 4.12 10.11 10.62
N LEU A 64 2.86 10.01 11.06
CA LEU A 64 2.12 8.74 11.04
C LEU A 64 1.65 8.33 9.65
N ASP A 65 1.27 9.27 8.78
CA ASP A 65 0.69 8.96 7.48
C ASP A 65 1.65 8.12 6.59
N PRO A 66 2.94 8.49 6.42
CA PRO A 66 3.87 7.68 5.62
C PRO A 66 4.15 6.29 6.19
N ILE A 67 4.01 6.12 7.50
CA ILE A 67 4.17 4.83 8.19
C ILE A 67 2.93 3.98 7.92
N ALA A 68 1.74 4.53 8.20
CA ALA A 68 0.46 3.85 8.03
C ALA A 68 0.21 3.42 6.58
N ASP A 69 0.55 4.27 5.60
CA ASP A 69 0.43 3.99 4.17
C ASP A 69 1.14 2.69 3.76
N LYS A 70 2.37 2.52 4.22
CA LYS A 70 3.20 1.38 3.83
C LYS A 70 2.88 0.15 4.65
N LEU A 71 2.49 0.34 5.91
CA LEU A 71 2.32 -0.73 6.87
C LEU A 71 1.20 -1.70 6.42
N LEU A 72 0.08 -1.20 5.89
CA LEU A 72 -1.02 -2.04 5.40
C LEU A 72 -0.61 -2.95 4.23
N ILE A 73 -0.04 -2.38 3.17
CA ILE A 73 0.39 -3.16 1.98
C ILE A 73 1.52 -4.13 2.36
N THR A 74 2.46 -3.68 3.19
CA THR A 74 3.57 -4.52 3.65
C THR A 74 3.07 -5.72 4.44
N ALA A 75 2.18 -5.50 5.40
CA ALA A 75 1.57 -6.58 6.18
C ALA A 75 0.82 -7.57 5.27
N ALA A 76 0.02 -7.07 4.32
CA ALA A 76 -0.71 -7.94 3.40
C ALA A 76 0.21 -8.80 2.53
N LEU A 77 1.24 -8.22 1.91
CA LEU A 77 2.17 -8.99 1.06
C LEU A 77 2.93 -10.05 1.88
N ILE A 78 3.37 -9.72 3.10
CA ILE A 78 4.07 -10.67 3.96
C ILE A 78 3.14 -11.83 4.34
N CYS A 79 1.91 -11.54 4.79
CA CYS A 79 0.95 -12.59 5.14
C CYS A 79 0.61 -13.48 3.95
N LEU A 80 0.45 -12.91 2.76
CA LEU A 80 0.18 -13.70 1.55
C LEU A 80 1.36 -14.61 1.16
N VAL A 81 2.60 -14.18 1.42
CA VAL A 81 3.78 -15.03 1.23
C VAL A 81 3.81 -16.15 2.28
N GLU A 82 3.52 -15.84 3.54
CA GLU A 82 3.45 -16.82 4.63
C GLU A 82 2.37 -17.89 4.38
N LEU A 83 1.22 -17.49 3.85
CA LEU A 83 0.13 -18.39 3.46
C LEU A 83 0.39 -19.15 2.15
N GLY A 84 1.55 -18.94 1.49
CA GLY A 84 1.90 -19.59 0.24
C GLY A 84 1.11 -19.12 -0.99
N ARG A 85 0.35 -18.02 -0.86
CA ARG A 85 -0.50 -17.44 -1.92
C ARG A 85 0.25 -16.42 -2.80
N LEU A 86 1.42 -15.97 -2.36
CA LEU A 86 2.27 -15.04 -3.09
C LEU A 86 3.73 -15.49 -3.08
N GLN A 87 4.40 -15.33 -4.22
CA GLN A 87 5.83 -15.62 -4.33
C GLN A 87 6.65 -14.52 -3.63
N GLY A 88 7.52 -14.92 -2.70
CA GLY A 88 8.30 -13.97 -1.88
C GLY A 88 9.12 -12.96 -2.68
N TRP A 89 9.67 -13.36 -3.83
CA TRP A 89 10.45 -12.45 -4.67
C TRP A 89 9.60 -11.30 -5.26
N ILE A 90 8.31 -11.55 -5.56
CA ILE A 90 7.38 -10.50 -6.03
C ILE A 90 7.16 -9.48 -4.91
N ALA A 91 6.92 -9.96 -3.69
CA ALA A 91 6.76 -9.10 -2.52
C ALA A 91 8.03 -8.26 -2.28
N ILE A 92 9.22 -8.87 -2.38
CA ILE A 92 10.51 -8.17 -2.22
C ILE A 92 10.66 -7.05 -3.26
N VAL A 93 10.38 -7.30 -4.54
CA VAL A 93 10.50 -6.28 -5.59
C VAL A 93 9.52 -5.13 -5.34
N ILE A 94 8.27 -5.46 -4.99
CA ILE A 94 7.25 -4.44 -4.69
C ILE A 94 7.68 -3.58 -3.50
N LEU A 95 8.03 -4.20 -2.37
CA LEU A 95 8.41 -3.50 -1.15
C LEU A 95 9.70 -2.71 -1.34
N GLY A 96 10.72 -3.32 -1.94
CA GLY A 96 12.00 -2.67 -2.24
C GLY A 96 11.80 -1.40 -3.05
N ARG A 97 10.93 -1.43 -4.06
CA ARG A 97 10.56 -0.24 -4.84
C ARG A 97 9.86 0.81 -3.96
N GLU A 98 8.90 0.44 -3.11
CA GLU A 98 8.21 1.39 -2.23
C GLU A 98 9.18 2.15 -1.32
N PHE A 99 10.14 1.43 -0.73
CA PHE A 99 11.17 2.03 0.10
C PHE A 99 12.13 2.89 -0.71
N ALA A 100 12.60 2.41 -1.88
CA ALA A 100 13.52 3.15 -2.74
C ALA A 100 12.93 4.49 -3.22
N VAL A 101 11.72 4.48 -3.79
CA VAL A 101 11.07 5.71 -4.27
C VAL A 101 10.78 6.67 -3.12
N SER A 102 10.43 6.15 -1.94
CA SER A 102 10.23 6.99 -0.76
C SER A 102 11.54 7.64 -0.30
N GLY A 103 12.63 6.86 -0.23
CA GLY A 103 13.95 7.35 0.15
C GLY A 103 14.45 8.44 -0.81
N LEU A 104 14.37 8.21 -2.12
CA LEU A 104 14.76 9.20 -3.13
C LEU A 104 13.97 10.51 -2.98
N ARG A 105 12.66 10.42 -2.72
CA ARG A 105 11.82 11.60 -2.50
C ARG A 105 12.18 12.33 -1.20
N SER A 106 12.54 11.60 -0.14
CA SER A 106 12.99 12.19 1.13
C SER A 106 14.30 12.95 0.95
N VAL A 107 15.29 12.39 0.26
CA VAL A 107 16.58 13.05 0.00
C VAL A 107 16.38 14.36 -0.77
N LYS A 108 15.60 14.35 -1.85
CA LYS A 108 15.34 15.57 -2.65
C LYS A 108 14.51 16.61 -1.89
N ALA A 109 13.63 16.16 -0.99
CA ALA A 109 12.87 17.08 -0.15
C ALA A 109 13.78 17.85 0.84
N GLU A 110 14.89 17.25 1.31
CA GLU A 110 15.90 17.94 2.12
C GLU A 110 16.65 19.00 1.32
N GLU A 111 16.84 18.79 0.01
CA GLU A 111 17.40 19.78 -0.93
C GLU A 111 16.38 20.88 -1.33
N GLY A 112 15.15 20.84 -0.79
CA GLY A 112 14.08 21.78 -1.13
C GLY A 112 13.34 21.46 -2.44
N ILE A 113 13.67 20.34 -3.09
CA ILE A 113 13.09 19.91 -4.35
C ILE A 113 11.93 18.93 -4.07
N ILE A 114 10.70 19.37 -4.31
CA ILE A 114 9.51 18.54 -4.12
C ILE A 114 9.23 17.74 -5.40
N ILE A 115 9.47 16.43 -5.36
CA ILE A 115 9.08 15.53 -6.46
C ILE A 115 7.59 15.14 -6.30
N PRO A 116 6.71 15.57 -7.22
CA PRO A 116 5.28 15.28 -7.13
C PRO A 116 4.96 13.80 -7.37
N ALA A 117 3.79 13.37 -6.90
CA ALA A 117 3.27 12.03 -7.17
C ALA A 117 2.99 11.84 -8.67
N SER A 118 3.63 10.86 -9.31
CA SER A 118 3.39 10.57 -10.73
C SER A 118 2.05 9.84 -10.93
N LYS A 119 1.43 9.99 -12.12
CA LYS A 119 0.22 9.23 -12.46
C LYS A 119 0.46 7.73 -12.36
N LEU A 120 1.63 7.26 -12.78
CA LEU A 120 2.07 5.87 -12.66
C LEU A 120 2.09 5.41 -11.20
N GLY A 121 2.54 6.26 -10.27
CA GLY A 121 2.51 5.97 -8.83
C GLY A 121 1.10 5.74 -8.28
N LYS A 122 0.09 6.45 -8.80
CA LYS A 122 -1.32 6.24 -8.41
C LYS A 122 -1.88 4.94 -8.97
N PHE A 123 -1.64 4.67 -10.26
CA PHE A 123 -2.06 3.42 -10.90
C PHE A 123 -1.42 2.21 -10.22
N LYS A 124 -0.15 2.33 -9.82
CA LYS A 124 0.58 1.33 -9.04
C LYS A 124 -0.19 0.96 -7.76
N THR A 125 -0.52 1.95 -6.93
CA THR A 125 -1.23 1.72 -5.67
C THR A 125 -2.59 1.06 -5.89
N ILE A 126 -3.38 1.53 -6.85
CA ILE A 126 -4.70 0.94 -7.16
C ILE A 126 -4.54 -0.51 -7.61
N SER A 127 -3.59 -0.79 -8.51
CA SER A 127 -3.35 -2.14 -9.02
C SER A 127 -2.91 -3.12 -7.92
N GLN A 128 -2.07 -2.66 -6.97
CA GLN A 128 -1.63 -3.47 -5.84
C GLN A 128 -2.78 -3.79 -4.87
N ILE A 129 -3.60 -2.79 -4.52
CA ILE A 129 -4.77 -2.99 -3.66
C ILE A 129 -5.71 -4.02 -4.28
N LEU A 130 -6.02 -3.88 -5.57
CA LEU A 130 -6.90 -4.82 -6.27
C LEU A 130 -6.30 -6.24 -6.33
N ALA A 131 -5.01 -6.37 -6.66
CA ALA A 131 -4.34 -7.66 -6.71
C ALA A 131 -4.36 -8.36 -5.34
N VAL A 132 -4.07 -7.63 -4.27
CA VAL A 132 -4.10 -8.16 -2.89
C VAL A 132 -5.51 -8.63 -2.52
N ILE A 133 -6.56 -7.85 -2.81
CA ILE A 133 -7.94 -8.25 -2.53
C ILE A 133 -8.30 -9.54 -3.27
N ILE A 134 -7.95 -9.64 -4.55
CA ILE A 134 -8.25 -10.83 -5.37
C ILE A 134 -7.55 -12.07 -4.80
N ILE A 135 -6.27 -11.96 -4.41
CA ILE A 135 -5.50 -13.07 -3.85
C ILE A 135 -6.05 -13.47 -2.47
N ILE A 136 -6.45 -12.52 -1.62
CA ILE A 136 -7.07 -12.85 -0.33
C ILE A 136 -8.34 -13.68 -0.55
N LEU A 137 -9.17 -13.30 -1.53
CA LEU A 137 -10.47 -13.94 -1.79
C LEU A 137 -10.39 -15.25 -2.60
N GLU A 138 -9.20 -15.68 -3.03
CA GLU A 138 -9.06 -16.83 -3.93
C GLU A 138 -9.57 -18.15 -3.33
N SER A 139 -9.49 -18.30 -2.00
CA SER A 139 -9.96 -19.48 -1.27
C SER A 139 -11.49 -19.64 -1.32
N LEU A 140 -12.23 -18.53 -1.42
CA LEU A 140 -13.69 -18.50 -1.49
C LEU A 140 -14.19 -18.77 -2.90
N TYR A 141 -13.38 -18.48 -3.91
CA TYR A 141 -13.74 -18.58 -5.31
C TYR A 141 -12.53 -19.06 -6.14
N PRO A 142 -12.34 -20.38 -6.31
CA PRO A 142 -11.13 -20.95 -6.93
C PRO A 142 -10.70 -20.35 -8.28
N PRO A 143 -11.62 -19.93 -9.20
CA PRO A 143 -11.22 -19.25 -10.43
C PRO A 143 -10.44 -17.94 -10.22
N LEU A 144 -10.57 -17.29 -9.06
CA LEU A 144 -9.84 -16.07 -8.73
C LEU A 144 -8.34 -16.31 -8.58
N HIS A 145 -7.88 -17.54 -8.36
CA HIS A 145 -6.44 -17.83 -8.26
C HIS A 145 -5.68 -17.37 -9.52
N ILE A 146 -6.18 -17.75 -10.71
CA ILE A 146 -5.57 -17.36 -11.99
C ILE A 146 -5.64 -15.84 -12.16
N VAL A 147 -6.78 -15.23 -11.81
CA VAL A 147 -6.98 -13.79 -11.90
C VAL A 147 -6.01 -13.05 -10.96
N GLY A 148 -5.81 -13.57 -9.74
CA GLY A 148 -4.90 -13.01 -8.73
C GLY A 148 -3.45 -13.05 -9.18
N ILE A 149 -3.02 -14.15 -9.79
CA ILE A 149 -1.70 -14.26 -10.42
C ILE A 149 -1.51 -13.16 -11.47
N TRP A 150 -2.40 -13.05 -12.45
CA TRP A 150 -2.27 -12.01 -13.48
C TRP A 150 -2.33 -10.60 -12.88
N ALA A 151 -3.22 -10.37 -11.92
CA ALA A 151 -3.36 -9.08 -11.25
C ALA A 151 -2.06 -8.67 -10.54
N ILE A 152 -1.39 -9.59 -9.83
CA ILE A 152 -0.13 -9.25 -9.13
C ILE A 152 1.03 -9.06 -10.10
N TYR A 153 1.09 -9.79 -11.22
CA TYR A 153 2.10 -9.56 -12.27
C TYR A 153 1.90 -8.20 -12.96
N ILE A 154 0.65 -7.79 -13.22
CA ILE A 154 0.33 -6.45 -13.73
C ILE A 154 0.75 -5.39 -12.70
N ALA A 155 0.40 -5.58 -11.43
CA ALA A 155 0.79 -4.67 -10.36
C ALA A 155 2.32 -4.57 -10.23
N LEU A 156 3.04 -5.69 -10.33
CA LEU A 156 4.50 -5.75 -10.35
C LEU A 156 5.08 -4.96 -11.54
N ALA A 157 4.58 -5.18 -12.75
CA ALA A 157 5.03 -4.46 -13.94
C ALA A 157 4.85 -2.95 -13.79
N ILE A 158 3.67 -2.50 -13.35
CA ILE A 158 3.40 -1.08 -13.08
C ILE A 158 4.33 -0.56 -11.97
N THR A 159 4.61 -1.37 -10.95
CA THR A 159 5.52 -1.02 -9.85
C THR A 159 6.93 -0.74 -10.35
N VAL A 160 7.47 -1.64 -11.19
CA VAL A 160 8.79 -1.51 -11.79
C VAL A 160 8.85 -0.31 -12.73
N ILE A 161 7.90 -0.19 -13.68
CA ILE A 161 7.84 0.93 -14.63
C ILE A 161 7.77 2.27 -13.87
N SER A 162 6.94 2.33 -12.83
CA SER A 162 6.83 3.52 -12.01
C SER A 162 8.11 3.79 -11.21
N GLY A 163 8.81 2.75 -10.74
CA GLY A 163 10.12 2.91 -10.10
C GLY A 163 11.13 3.55 -11.04
N VAL A 164 11.25 3.04 -12.27
CA VAL A 164 12.13 3.58 -13.30
C VAL A 164 11.78 5.04 -13.64
N ASP A 165 10.49 5.38 -13.78
CA ASP A 165 10.04 6.78 -13.98
C ASP A 165 10.54 7.73 -12.87
N TYR A 166 10.52 7.27 -11.62
CA TYR A 166 11.05 8.05 -10.49
C TYR A 166 12.58 8.19 -10.53
N PHE A 167 13.31 7.11 -10.84
CA PHE A 167 14.77 7.15 -10.96
C PHE A 167 15.24 8.06 -12.10
N LEU A 168 14.56 8.03 -13.25
CA LEU A 168 14.89 8.91 -14.39
C LEU A 168 14.65 10.38 -14.05
N LYS A 169 13.53 10.69 -13.38
CA LYS A 169 13.24 12.04 -12.88
C LYS A 169 14.28 12.50 -11.87
N PHE A 170 14.75 11.62 -11.00
CA PHE A 170 15.79 11.93 -10.04
C PHE A 170 17.11 12.29 -10.74
N LYS A 171 17.57 11.47 -11.69
CA LYS A 171 18.82 11.69 -12.43
C LYS A 171 18.80 12.97 -13.26
N GLY A 172 17.70 13.26 -13.96
CA GLY A 172 17.57 14.47 -14.77
C GLY A 172 17.49 15.78 -13.96
N MET A 173 17.53 15.73 -12.63
CA MET A 173 17.58 16.89 -11.74
C MET A 173 18.95 17.09 -11.10
N GLU A 174 19.90 16.19 -11.34
CA GLU A 174 21.31 16.32 -10.93
C GLU A 174 22.19 16.93 -12.03
N GLU A 175 21.69 16.99 -13.27
CA GLU A 175 22.29 17.67 -14.44
C GLU A 175 21.83 19.13 -14.52
#